data_AF-A0A238D2X8-F1
#
_entry.id   AF-A0A238D2X8-F1
#
_cell.length_a   1.000
_cell.length_b   1.000
_cell.length_c   1.000
_cell.angle_alpha   90.00
_cell.angle_beta   90.00
_cell.angle_gamma   90.00
#
_symmetry.space_group_name_H-M   'P 1'
#
loop_
_entity.id
_entity.type
_entity.pdbx_description
1 polymer ?
#
loop_
_entity_poly.entity_id
_entity_poly.type
_entity_poly.pdbx_seq_one_letter_code
_entity_poly.pdbx_strand_id
1 'polypeptide(L)'
;MPKLKTGTIYPTQEEDAAINAGIVADPDNPEWTAEDFARAKPASEALPPEMYAALVAKRPRGRPKADETKVFTAIRLDADLLETFKSTGKGWQTRVNAALRQYLNEHPFPH
;
A
#
# COMPACT_ATOMS: atom_id res chain seq x y z
N MET A 1 9.32 -6.41 14.73
CA MET A 1 7.94 -6.74 14.35
C MET A 1 7.01 -5.68 14.91
N PRO A 2 6.08 -5.12 14.12
CA PRO A 2 5.12 -4.16 14.64
C PRO A 2 4.29 -4.79 15.77
N LYS A 3 3.92 -3.99 16.78
CA LYS A 3 3.07 -4.46 17.88
C LYS A 3 1.69 -4.82 17.32
N LEU A 4 1.19 -5.98 17.75
CA LEU A 4 -0.13 -6.46 17.37
C LEU A 4 -1.22 -5.59 18.00
N LYS A 5 -2.41 -5.64 17.39
CA LYS A 5 -3.57 -4.90 17.89
C LYS A 5 -4.03 -5.50 19.22
N THR A 6 -4.54 -4.65 20.10
CA THR A 6 -5.20 -5.11 21.32
C THR A 6 -6.35 -6.06 20.96
N GLY A 7 -6.37 -7.25 21.56
CA GLY A 7 -7.38 -8.29 21.29
C GLY A 7 -7.02 -9.31 20.21
N THR A 8 -5.78 -9.33 19.70
CA THR A 8 -5.32 -10.42 18.82
C THR A 8 -5.26 -11.74 19.61
N ILE A 9 -6.05 -12.73 19.17
CA ILE A 9 -6.05 -14.09 19.71
C ILE A 9 -5.11 -14.94 18.86
N TYR A 10 -4.22 -15.68 19.52
CA TYR A 10 -3.42 -16.72 18.89
C TYR A 10 -3.99 -18.08 19.27
N PRO A 11 -3.92 -19.07 18.37
CA PRO A 11 -4.14 -20.45 18.76
C PRO A 11 -3.22 -20.82 19.93
N THR A 12 -3.77 -21.58 20.86
CA THR A 12 -2.99 -22.31 21.86
C THR A 12 -2.19 -23.42 21.18
N GLN A 13 -1.20 -23.97 21.89
CA GLN A 13 -0.41 -25.08 21.37
C GLN A 13 -1.26 -26.32 21.02
N GLU A 14 -2.31 -26.58 21.80
CA GLU A 14 -3.25 -27.67 21.55
C GLU A 14 -4.08 -27.42 20.29
N GLU A 15 -4.55 -26.18 20.08
CA GLU A 15 -5.28 -25.79 18.88
C GLU A 15 -4.39 -25.85 17.64
N ASP A 16 -3.15 -25.36 17.71
CA ASP A 16 -2.17 -25.48 16.62
C ASP A 16 -1.90 -26.95 16.26
N ALA A 17 -1.76 -27.83 17.26
CA ALA A 17 -1.56 -29.26 17.03
C ALA A 17 -2.78 -29.88 16.32
N ALA A 18 -4.00 -29.52 16.72
CA ALA A 18 -5.22 -29.98 16.08
C ALA A 18 -5.36 -29.46 14.63
N ILE A 19 -5.01 -28.19 14.38
CA ILE A 19 -4.99 -27.58 13.05
C ILE A 19 -4.00 -28.34 12.14
N ASN A 20 -2.77 -28.57 12.60
CA ASN A 20 -1.75 -29.28 11.84
C ASN A 20 -2.15 -30.73 11.53
N ALA A 21 -2.75 -31.43 12.50
CA ALA A 21 -3.27 -32.78 12.27
C ALA A 21 -4.38 -32.80 11.20
N GLY A 22 -5.25 -31.79 11.19
CA GLY A 22 -6.28 -31.62 10.16
C GLY A 22 -5.69 -31.37 8.77
N ILE A 23 -4.66 -30.53 8.66
CA ILE A 23 -3.94 -30.28 7.40
C ILE A 23 -3.37 -31.57 6.83
N VAL A 24 -2.68 -32.37 7.66
CA VAL A 24 -2.05 -33.63 7.24
C VAL A 24 -3.08 -34.69 6.84
N ALA A 25 -4.26 -34.68 7.46
CA ALA A 25 -5.32 -35.65 7.19
C ALA A 25 -6.19 -35.32 5.98
N ASP A 26 -6.05 -34.12 5.38
CA ASP A 26 -6.86 -33.68 4.23
C ASP A 26 -6.30 -34.23 2.90
N PRO A 27 -6.98 -35.22 2.27
CA PRO A 27 -6.51 -35.79 1.01
C PRO A 27 -6.72 -34.87 -0.20
N ASP A 28 -7.60 -33.87 -0.10
CA ASP A 28 -7.94 -32.96 -1.20
C ASP A 28 -6.99 -31.75 -1.27
N ASN A 29 -6.25 -31.48 -0.19
CA ASN A 29 -5.32 -30.36 -0.10
C ASN A 29 -3.97 -30.77 0.54
N PRO A 30 -3.17 -31.61 -0.14
CA PRO A 30 -1.87 -32.02 0.35
C PRO A 30 -0.89 -30.84 0.42
N GLU A 31 0.10 -30.93 1.31
CA GLU A 31 1.21 -29.98 1.34
C GLU A 31 2.00 -30.00 0.03
N TRP A 32 2.29 -28.83 -0.52
CA TRP A 32 3.02 -28.70 -1.79
C TRP A 32 4.50 -29.03 -1.61
N THR A 33 5.00 -29.93 -2.45
CA THR A 33 6.41 -30.33 -2.47
C THR A 33 7.26 -29.45 -3.39
N ALA A 34 8.58 -29.55 -3.30
CA ALA A 34 9.49 -28.83 -4.20
C ALA A 34 9.27 -29.23 -5.67
N GLU A 35 8.94 -30.50 -5.91
CA GLU A 35 8.62 -31.05 -7.22
C GLU A 35 7.31 -30.47 -7.78
N ASP A 36 6.33 -30.16 -6.93
CA ASP A 36 5.09 -29.48 -7.34
C ASP A 36 5.37 -28.05 -7.80
N PHE A 37 6.20 -27.31 -7.05
CA PHE A 37 6.63 -25.98 -7.46
C PHE A 37 7.45 -26.00 -8.75
N ALA A 38 8.30 -27.00 -8.95
CA ALA A 38 9.07 -27.15 -10.18
C ALA A 38 8.18 -27.36 -11.42
N ARG A 39 6.98 -27.93 -11.24
CA ARG A 39 5.99 -28.15 -12.30
C ARG A 39 4.97 -27.02 -12.44
N ALA A 40 4.94 -26.07 -11.51
CA ALA A 40 3.99 -24.96 -11.53
C ALA A 40 4.23 -24.08 -12.76
N LYS A 41 3.13 -23.66 -13.41
CA LYS A 41 3.16 -22.79 -14.59
C LYS A 41 2.57 -21.41 -14.26
N PRO A 42 3.02 -20.34 -14.93
CA PRO A 42 2.36 -19.06 -14.86
C PRO A 42 0.87 -19.17 -15.21
N ALA A 43 0.02 -18.40 -14.52
CA ALA A 43 -1.43 -18.39 -14.78
C ALA A 43 -1.77 -18.02 -16.24
N SER A 44 -0.92 -17.24 -16.91
CA SER A 44 -1.04 -16.90 -18.33
C SER A 44 -0.91 -18.11 -19.27
N GLU A 45 -0.21 -19.16 -18.83
CA GLU A 45 0.00 -20.38 -19.61
C GLU A 45 -0.98 -21.49 -19.20
N ALA A 46 -1.43 -21.49 -17.94
CA ALA A 46 -2.30 -22.52 -17.39
C ALA A 46 -3.80 -22.25 -17.59
N LEU A 47 -4.21 -20.99 -17.76
CA LEU A 47 -5.63 -20.60 -17.88
C LEU A 47 -6.00 -20.24 -19.32
N PRO A 48 -7.29 -20.40 -19.70
CA PRO A 48 -7.79 -19.86 -20.97
C PRO A 48 -7.53 -18.34 -21.08
N PRO A 49 -7.17 -17.81 -22.27
CA PRO A 49 -6.81 -16.40 -22.44
C PRO A 49 -7.87 -15.42 -21.93
N GLU A 50 -9.15 -15.70 -22.15
CA GLU A 50 -10.26 -14.86 -21.69
C GLU A 50 -10.36 -14.81 -20.17
N MET A 51 -10.13 -15.94 -19.49
CA MET A 51 -10.15 -16.04 -18.04
C MET A 51 -8.96 -15.29 -17.43
N TYR A 52 -7.76 -15.46 -17.99
CA TYR A 52 -6.59 -14.72 -17.57
C TYR A 52 -6.79 -13.20 -17.74
N ALA A 53 -7.30 -12.78 -18.90
CA ALA A 53 -7.60 -11.37 -19.16
C ALA A 53 -8.60 -10.78 -18.16
N ALA A 54 -9.67 -11.51 -17.83
CA ALA A 54 -10.66 -11.09 -16.84
C ALA A 54 -10.06 -10.94 -15.42
N LEU A 55 -9.16 -11.85 -15.01
CA LEU A 55 -8.48 -11.78 -13.71
C LEU A 55 -7.50 -10.61 -13.62
N VAL A 56 -6.77 -10.32 -14.70
CA VAL A 56 -5.81 -9.21 -14.76
C VAL A 56 -6.51 -7.85 -14.87
N ALA A 57 -7.62 -7.77 -15.62
CA ALA A 57 -8.40 -6.55 -15.77
C ALA A 57 -8.99 -6.05 -14.43
N LYS A 58 -9.25 -6.97 -13.48
CA LYS A 58 -9.75 -6.65 -12.14
C LYS A 58 -8.70 -6.10 -11.17
N ARG A 59 -7.44 -5.91 -11.59
CA ARG A 59 -6.46 -5.19 -10.76
C ARG A 59 -6.70 -3.68 -10.92
N PRO A 60 -7.32 -2.97 -9.96
CA PRO A 60 -7.06 -1.55 -9.87
C PRO A 60 -5.57 -1.44 -9.58
N ARG A 61 -4.77 -1.17 -10.61
CA ARG A 61 -3.45 -0.59 -10.39
C ARG A 61 -3.74 0.60 -9.48
N GLY A 62 -3.10 0.62 -8.31
CA GLY A 62 -3.35 1.65 -7.29
C GLY A 62 -3.33 3.05 -7.90
N ARG A 63 -3.80 4.06 -7.13
CA ARG A 63 -3.98 5.45 -7.58
C ARG A 63 -3.09 5.80 -8.78
N PRO A 64 -3.68 6.20 -9.93
CA PRO A 64 -2.93 6.53 -11.13
C PRO A 64 -1.68 7.34 -10.78
N LYS A 65 -0.54 6.97 -11.36
CA LYS A 65 0.71 7.71 -11.18
C LYS A 65 0.40 9.17 -11.51
N ALA A 66 0.54 10.07 -10.53
CA ALA A 66 0.28 11.48 -10.76
C ALA A 66 1.25 11.97 -11.84
N ASP A 67 0.73 12.60 -12.90
CA ASP A 67 1.54 13.15 -13.99
C ASP A 67 2.54 14.20 -13.49
N GLU A 68 2.17 14.94 -12.44
CA GLU A 68 3.05 15.83 -11.70
C GLU A 68 3.21 15.35 -10.26
N THR A 69 4.36 14.75 -9.95
CA THR A 69 4.71 14.42 -8.58
C THR A 69 5.16 15.66 -7.84
N LYS A 70 4.57 15.94 -6.68
CA LYS A 70 5.11 16.95 -5.76
C LYS A 70 6.56 16.58 -5.41
N VAL A 71 7.50 17.46 -5.72
CA VAL A 71 8.90 17.30 -5.30
C VAL A 71 9.00 17.69 -3.83
N PHE A 72 9.52 16.79 -2.99
CA PHE A 72 9.82 17.12 -1.61
C PHE A 72 11.10 17.96 -1.56
N THR A 73 10.97 19.22 -1.16
CA THR A 73 12.10 20.13 -0.96
C THR A 73 12.12 20.55 0.50
N ALA A 74 13.24 20.30 1.19
CA ALA A 74 13.43 20.76 2.55
C ALA A 74 13.79 22.25 2.56
N ILE A 75 12.83 23.10 2.94
CA ILE A 75 13.03 24.53 3.17
C ILE A 75 12.95 24.84 4.67
N ARG A 76 13.71 25.83 5.14
CA ARG A 76 13.56 26.37 6.49
C ARG A 76 12.49 27.46 6.44
N LEU A 77 11.51 27.37 7.34
CA LEU A 77 10.47 28.37 7.54
C LEU A 77 10.60 28.90 8.97
N ASP A 78 10.22 30.15 9.17
CA ASP A 78 10.18 30.74 10.51
C ASP A 78 9.18 30.00 11.41
N ALA A 79 9.49 29.97 12.71
CA ALA A 79 8.78 29.14 13.68
C ALA A 79 7.31 29.57 13.87
N ASP A 80 7.08 30.89 13.91
CA ASP A 80 5.76 31.51 14.03
C ASP A 80 4.84 31.20 12.83
N LEU A 81 5.40 31.22 11.62
CA LEU A 81 4.69 30.87 10.39
C LEU A 81 4.31 29.39 10.40
N LEU A 82 5.24 28.52 10.79
CA LEU A 82 5.00 27.09 10.91
C LEU A 82 3.91 26.78 11.94
N GLU A 83 3.95 27.43 13.11
CA GLU A 83 2.95 27.29 14.17
C GLU A 83 1.57 27.74 13.70
N THR A 84 1.49 28.89 13.04
CA THR A 84 0.23 29.42 12.49
C THR A 84 -0.39 28.47 11.48
N PHE A 85 0.40 27.92 10.55
CA PHE A 85 -0.14 26.94 9.60
C PHE A 85 -0.47 25.62 10.30
N LYS A 86 0.34 25.12 11.22
CA LYS A 86 0.03 23.87 11.93
C LYS A 86 -1.24 23.94 12.76
N SER A 87 -1.55 25.10 13.38
CA SER A 87 -2.76 25.28 14.18
C SER A 87 -4.05 25.14 13.37
N THR A 88 -3.98 25.38 12.05
CA THR A 88 -5.12 25.16 11.13
C THR A 88 -5.47 23.67 10.92
N GLY A 89 -4.70 22.75 11.49
CA GLY A 89 -5.00 21.32 11.53
C GLY A 89 -4.66 20.56 10.23
N LYS A 90 -5.42 19.51 9.94
CA LYS A 90 -5.19 18.62 8.78
C LYS A 90 -5.13 19.44 7.48
N GLY A 91 -4.14 19.15 6.65
CA GLY A 91 -3.95 19.84 5.37
C GLY A 91 -3.17 21.16 5.42
N TRP A 92 -2.51 21.49 6.53
CA TRP A 92 -1.73 22.73 6.63
C TRP A 92 -0.65 22.87 5.55
N GLN A 93 0.03 21.78 5.18
CA GLN A 93 1.00 21.80 4.07
C GLN A 93 0.36 22.14 2.72
N THR A 94 -0.88 21.71 2.49
CA THR A 94 -1.64 22.07 1.28
C THR A 94 -1.95 23.57 1.28
N ARG A 95 -2.27 24.15 2.43
CA ARG A 95 -2.48 25.60 2.58
C ARG A 95 -1.20 26.40 2.35
N VAL A 96 -0.06 25.94 2.86
CA VAL A 96 1.25 26.55 2.57
C VAL A 96 1.52 26.57 1.06
N ASN A 97 1.32 25.43 0.39
CA ASN A 97 1.51 25.35 -1.06
C ASN A 97 0.56 26.28 -1.85
N ALA A 98 -0.69 26.42 -1.39
CA ALA A 98 -1.65 27.35 -2.01
C ALA A 98 -1.21 28.81 -1.84
N ALA A 99 -0.74 29.19 -0.64
CA ALA A 99 -0.24 30.53 -0.36
C ALA A 99 0.99 30.88 -1.23
N LEU A 100 1.93 29.94 -1.41
CA LEU A 100 3.08 30.14 -2.31
C LEU A 100 2.65 30.34 -3.76
N ARG A 101 1.66 29.58 -4.25
CA ARG A 101 1.11 29.76 -5.60
C ARG A 101 0.43 31.12 -5.77
N GLN A 102 -0.35 31.54 -4.76
CA GLN A 102 -0.97 32.85 -4.76
C GLN A 102 0.08 33.96 -4.81
N TYR A 103 1.13 33.86 -3.99
CA TYR A 103 2.22 34.83 -3.99
C TYR A 103 2.88 34.97 -5.37
N LEU A 104 3.17 33.85 -6.05
CA LEU A 104 3.75 33.85 -7.40
C LEU A 104 2.83 34.50 -8.45
N ASN A 105 1.51 34.33 -8.32
CA ASN A 105 0.54 34.95 -9.22
C ASN A 105 0.44 36.46 -9.00
N GLU A 106 0.50 36.90 -7.74
CA GLU A 106 0.42 38.32 -7.37
C GLU A 106 1.74 39.06 -7.61
N HIS A 107 2.87 38.37 -7.48
CA HIS A 107 4.22 38.92 -7.59
C HIS A 107 5.02 38.15 -8.65
N PRO A 108 4.72 38.36 -9.95
CA PRO A 108 5.52 37.76 -11.00
C PRO A 108 6.96 38.28 -10.90
N PHE A 109 7.93 37.38 -10.81
CA PHE A 109 9.33 37.77 -10.82
C PHE A 109 9.65 38.39 -12.18
N PRO A 110 10.22 39.61 -12.23
CA PRO A 110 10.75 40.14 -13.47
C PRO A 110 11.86 39.19 -13.96
N HIS A 111 11.78 38.83 -15.24
CA HIS A 111 12.80 38.03 -15.92
C HIS A 111 14.09 38.84 -16.11
#